data_AF-A0AAW7IVL5-F1
#
_entry.id   AF-A0AAW7IVL5-F1
#
_cell.length_a   1.000
_cell.length_b   1.000
_cell.length_c   1.000
_cell.angle_alpha   90.00
_cell.angle_beta   90.00
_cell.angle_gamma   90.00
#
_symmetry.space_group_name_H-M   'P 1'
#
loop_
_entity.id
_entity.type
_entity.pdbx_description
1 polymer ?
#
loop_
_entity_poly.entity_id
_entity_poly.type
_entity_poly.pdbx_seq_one_letter_code
_entity_poly.pdbx_strand_id
1 'polypeptide(L)'
;MRQNIEHDLSKEDIFRMIVKHLDVFPLTCLDAIREVIRSSLKQRGLIGGVTKQTGAAAITYNRKISEKDIQLINDCIYDLLYSRVIQPGINNDNRDLPWIHVSDKEKLKKYLN
;
A
#
# COMPACT_ATOMS: atom_id res chain seq x y z
N MET A 1 26.90 6.85 -17.40
CA MET A 1 26.42 6.74 -16.00
C MET A 1 25.00 6.24 -16.04
N ARG A 2 24.77 4.95 -15.75
CA ARG A 2 23.42 4.38 -15.69
C ARG A 2 22.85 4.73 -14.32
N GLN A 3 21.86 5.62 -14.28
CA GLN A 3 21.07 5.86 -13.08
C GLN A 3 20.37 4.55 -12.76
N ASN A 4 20.88 3.82 -11.76
CA ASN A 4 20.09 2.83 -11.05
C ASN A 4 18.97 3.61 -10.40
N ILE A 5 17.83 3.69 -11.08
CA ILE A 5 16.61 4.17 -10.46
C ILE A 5 16.22 3.05 -9.48
N GLU A 6 16.80 3.07 -8.29
CA GLU A 6 16.16 2.50 -7.11
C GLU A 6 14.85 3.27 -6.98
N HIS A 7 13.81 2.74 -7.63
CA HIS A 7 12.42 3.09 -7.31
C HIS A 7 12.14 2.48 -5.93
N ASP A 8 12.75 3.07 -4.90
CA ASP A 8 12.30 2.87 -3.53
C ASP A 8 10.88 3.42 -3.45
N LEU A 9 9.95 2.63 -2.91
CA LEU A 9 8.59 3.10 -2.76
C LEU A 9 8.58 4.30 -1.83
N SER A 10 8.12 5.44 -2.32
CA SER A 10 7.95 6.59 -1.46
C SER A 10 6.72 6.39 -0.56
N LYS A 11 6.76 6.98 0.63
CA LYS A 11 5.60 7.06 1.52
C LYS A 11 4.38 7.63 0.78
N GLU A 12 4.59 8.63 -0.07
CA GLU A 12 3.54 9.26 -0.87
C GLU A 12 2.89 8.32 -1.90
N ASP A 13 3.67 7.42 -2.51
CA ASP A 13 3.13 6.43 -3.45
C ASP A 13 2.22 5.44 -2.73
N ILE A 14 2.68 4.92 -1.58
CA ILE A 14 1.90 4.03 -0.72
C ILE A 14 0.63 4.74 -0.28
N PHE A 15 0.76 5.97 0.21
CA PHE A 15 -0.35 6.77 0.68
C PHE A 15 -1.39 6.98 -0.42
N ARG A 16 -0.98 7.38 -1.63
CA ARG A 16 -1.88 7.53 -2.78
C ARG A 16 -2.57 6.24 -3.18
N MET A 17 -1.90 5.08 -3.10
CA MET A 17 -2.53 3.78 -3.37
C MET A 17 -3.64 3.47 -2.35
N ILE A 18 -3.38 3.72 -1.07
CA ILE A 18 -4.36 3.49 0.01
C ILE A 18 -5.56 4.41 -0.18
N VAL A 19 -5.33 5.70 -0.40
CA VAL A 19 -6.41 6.70 -0.57
C VAL A 19 -7.28 6.37 -1.80
N LYS A 20 -6.68 5.99 -2.94
CA LYS A 20 -7.43 5.55 -4.13
C LYS A 20 -8.26 4.31 -3.87
N HIS A 21 -7.72 3.33 -3.14
CA HIS A 21 -8.48 2.14 -2.77
C HIS A 21 -9.68 2.50 -1.87
N LEU A 22 -9.47 3.37 -0.88
CA LEU A 22 -10.51 3.83 0.05
C LEU A 22 -11.61 4.68 -0.63
N ASP A 23 -11.28 5.40 -1.70
CA ASP A 23 -12.26 6.18 -2.46
C ASP A 23 -13.26 5.28 -3.21
N VAL A 24 -12.77 4.15 -3.73
CA VAL A 24 -13.60 3.14 -4.41
C VAL A 24 -14.29 2.20 -3.41
N PHE A 25 -13.58 1.81 -2.35
CA PHE A 25 -14.03 0.87 -1.32
C PHE A 25 -14.01 1.54 0.06
N PRO A 26 -15.01 2.39 0.37
CA PRO A 26 -15.05 3.16 1.61
C PRO A 26 -15.29 2.30 2.86
N LEU A 27 -15.71 1.05 2.71
CA LEU A 27 -15.76 0.04 3.76
C LEU A 27 -14.89 -1.13 3.32
N THR A 28 -13.77 -1.35 4.00
CA THR A 28 -12.77 -2.36 3.63
C THR A 28 -12.09 -2.91 4.90
N CYS A 29 -11.16 -3.85 4.75
CA CYS A 29 -10.35 -4.37 5.86
C CYS A 29 -8.87 -4.06 5.65
N LEU A 30 -8.09 -4.06 6.74
CA LEU A 30 -6.64 -3.79 6.66
C LEU A 30 -5.91 -4.78 5.75
N ASP A 31 -6.36 -6.04 5.70
CA ASP A 31 -5.73 -7.04 4.84
C ASP A 31 -5.97 -6.74 3.35
N ALA A 32 -7.15 -6.27 2.97
CA ALA A 32 -7.41 -5.83 1.60
C ALA A 32 -6.49 -4.67 1.17
N ILE A 33 -6.27 -3.70 2.06
CA ILE A 33 -5.32 -2.60 1.80
C ILE A 33 -3.90 -3.15 1.58
N ARG A 34 -3.45 -4.04 2.47
CA ARG A 34 -2.12 -4.67 2.38
C ARG A 34 -1.97 -5.46 1.08
N GLU A 35 -2.99 -6.21 0.66
CA GLU A 35 -2.97 -6.96 -0.60
C GLU A 35 -2.96 -6.06 -1.83
N VAL A 36 -3.66 -4.92 -1.81
CA VAL A 36 -3.61 -3.93 -2.90
C VAL A 36 -2.20 -3.39 -3.07
N ILE A 37 -1.54 -3.02 -1.97
CA ILE A 37 -0.17 -2.51 -2.01
C ILE A 37 0.79 -3.61 -2.46
N ARG A 38 0.65 -4.83 -1.91
CA ARG A 38 1.47 -5.99 -2.32
C ARG A 38 1.30 -6.30 -3.81
N SER A 39 0.08 -6.26 -4.32
CA SER A 39 -0.22 -6.50 -5.74
C SER A 39 0.41 -5.43 -6.62
N SER A 40 0.33 -4.15 -6.21
CA SER A 40 0.97 -3.03 -6.90
C SER A 40 2.50 -3.17 -6.91
N LEU A 41 3.11 -3.53 -5.77
CA LEU A 41 4.54 -3.80 -5.66
C LEU A 41 5.00 -4.94 -6.58
N LYS A 42 4.18 -6.00 -6.66
CA LYS A 42 4.46 -7.16 -7.53
C LYS A 42 4.35 -6.79 -9.00
N GLN A 43 3.34 -6.02 -9.39
CA GLN A 43 3.17 -5.52 -10.75
C GLN A 43 4.34 -4.61 -11.19
N ARG A 44 4.88 -3.81 -10.26
CA ARG A 44 6.05 -2.96 -10.49
C ARG A 44 7.37 -3.74 -10.50
N GLY A 45 7.37 -5.06 -10.28
CA GLY A 45 8.57 -5.88 -10.21
C GLY A 45 9.46 -5.56 -9.01
N LEU A 46 8.91 -4.91 -7.98
CA LEU A 46 9.65 -4.54 -6.77
C LEU A 46 9.69 -5.68 -5.75
N ILE A 47 8.71 -6.58 -5.82
CA ILE A 47 8.66 -7.83 -5.06
C ILE A 47 8.22 -8.99 -5.96
N GLY A 48 8.45 -10.23 -5.54
CA GLY A 48 8.22 -11.43 -6.34
C GLY A 48 9.44 -11.82 -7.16
N GLY A 49 9.24 -12.53 -8.27
CA GLY A 49 10.33 -12.95 -9.17
C GLY A 49 10.93 -11.76 -9.91
N VAL A 50 12.02 -11.20 -9.38
CA VAL A 50 12.74 -10.08 -9.98
C VAL A 50 13.90 -10.64 -10.80
N THR A 51 13.96 -10.27 -12.08
CA THR A 51 15.08 -10.64 -12.96
C THR A 51 16.03 -9.45 -13.07
N LYS A 52 17.25 -9.57 -12.55
CA LYS A 52 18.32 -8.58 -12.77
C LYS A 52 19.26 -9.08 -13.88
N GLN A 53 19.53 -8.23 -14.85
CA GLN A 53 20.63 -8.45 -15.80
C GLN A 53 21.94 -8.01 -15.15
N THR A 54 22.83 -8.97 -14.93
CA THR A 54 24.20 -8.74 -14.44
C THR A 54 25.17 -9.23 -15.52
N GLY A 55 25.65 -8.30 -16.35
CA GLY A 55 26.52 -8.63 -17.48
C GLY A 55 25.79 -9.43 -18.56
N ALA A 56 26.34 -10.58 -18.94
CA ALA A 56 25.75 -11.49 -19.94
C ALA A 56 24.72 -12.49 -19.36
N ALA A 57 24.48 -12.47 -18.05
CA ALA A 57 23.58 -13.40 -17.38
C ALA A 57 22.37 -12.66 -16.76
N ALA A 58 21.20 -13.27 -16.86
CA ALA A 58 19.99 -12.83 -16.18
C ALA A 58 19.76 -13.71 -14.95
N ILE A 59 19.77 -13.12 -13.75
CA ILE A 59 19.51 -13.82 -12.50
C ILE A 59 18.11 -13.47 -12.02
N THR A 60 17.26 -14.49 -11.87
CA THR A 60 15.92 -14.34 -11.28
C THR A 60 15.99 -14.70 -9.81
N TYR A 61 15.55 -13.81 -8.93
CA TYR A 61 15.45 -14.07 -7.49
C TYR A 61 14.11 -13.59 -6.95
N ASN A 62 13.62 -14.24 -5.89
CA ASN A 62 12.35 -13.87 -5.27
C ASN A 62 12.60 -12.80 -4.21
N ARG A 63 12.24 -11.54 -4.51
CA ARG A 63 12.34 -10.42 -3.57
C ARG A 63 11.10 -10.37 -2.69
N LYS A 64 11.26 -10.55 -1.38
CA LYS A 64 10.18 -10.34 -0.40
C LYS A 64 10.01 -8.84 -0.13
N ILE A 65 8.82 -8.45 0.34
CA ILE A 65 8.59 -7.13 0.95
C ILE A 65 9.63 -6.94 2.07
N SER A 66 10.26 -5.76 2.13
CA SER A 66 11.18 -5.46 3.22
C SER A 66 10.42 -5.04 4.48
N GLU A 67 11.02 -5.20 5.66
CA GLU A 67 10.41 -4.71 6.91
C GLU A 67 10.16 -3.20 6.88
N LYS A 68 11.02 -2.44 6.19
CA LYS A 68 10.85 -0.99 5.98
C LYS A 68 9.57 -0.70 5.18
N ASP A 69 9.30 -1.47 4.13
CA ASP A 69 8.07 -1.31 3.34
C ASP A 69 6.82 -1.61 4.20
N ILE A 70 6.88 -2.63 5.05
CA ILE A 70 5.78 -2.96 5.99
C ILE A 70 5.53 -1.81 6.96
N GLN A 71 6.61 -1.25 7.53
CA GLN A 71 6.50 -0.11 8.44
C GLN A 71 5.90 1.11 7.73
N LEU A 72 6.35 1.43 6.52
CA LEU A 72 5.80 2.54 5.74
C LEU A 72 4.30 2.38 5.45
N ILE A 73 3.86 1.15 5.14
CA ILE A 73 2.43 0.85 4.94
C ILE A 73 1.65 1.11 6.23
N ASN A 74 2.14 0.60 7.36
CA ASN A 74 1.49 0.80 8.65
C ASN A 74 1.46 2.28 9.03
N ASP A 75 2.55 3.02 8.84
CA ASP A 75 2.62 4.47 9.10
C ASP A 75 1.57 5.24 8.30
N CYS A 76 1.39 4.92 7.01
CA CYS A 76 0.36 5.55 6.18
C CYS A 76 -1.05 5.27 6.71
N ILE A 77 -1.31 4.05 7.17
CA ILE A 77 -2.61 3.67 7.75
C ILE A 77 -2.83 4.41 9.08
N TYR A 78 -1.81 4.50 9.92
CA TYR A 78 -1.88 5.26 11.18
C TYR A 78 -2.11 6.76 10.92
N ASP A 79 -1.45 7.36 9.93
CA ASP A 79 -1.68 8.75 9.56
C ASP A 79 -3.13 9.01 9.16
N LEU A 80 -3.75 8.10 8.39
CA LEU A 80 -5.17 8.17 8.01
C LEU A 80 -6.11 8.01 9.22
N LEU A 81 -5.72 7.17 10.19
CA LEU A 81 -6.47 6.98 11.43
C LEU A 81 -6.38 8.22 12.33
N TYR A 82 -5.18 8.76 12.54
CA TYR A 82 -4.95 9.95 13.37
C TYR A 82 -5.61 11.21 12.79
N SER A 83 -5.63 11.35 11.46
CA SER A 83 -6.31 12.45 10.76
C SER A 83 -7.85 12.30 10.73
N ARG A 84 -8.39 11.20 11.27
CA ARG A 84 -9.81 10.85 11.28
C ARG A 84 -10.42 10.76 9.87
N VAL A 85 -9.61 10.35 8.89
CA VAL A 85 -10.08 10.03 7.53
C VAL A 85 -10.73 8.66 7.53
N ILE A 86 -10.11 7.71 8.23
CA ILE A 86 -10.64 6.36 8.47
C ILE A 86 -10.91 6.16 9.96
N GLN A 87 -11.87 5.30 10.25
CA GLN A 87 -12.21 4.86 11.60
C GLN A 87 -12.41 3.35 11.62
N PRO A 88 -12.23 2.68 12.78
CA PRO A 88 -12.64 1.31 12.95
C PRO A 88 -14.11 1.17 12.53
N GLY A 89 -14.35 0.30 11.55
CA GLY A 89 -15.69 -0.01 11.07
C GLY A 89 -16.24 -1.24 11.79
N ILE A 90 -17.55 -1.27 11.98
CA ILE A 90 -18.25 -2.49 12.35
C ILE A 90 -18.86 -3.01 11.05
N ASN A 91 -18.44 -4.20 10.62
CA ASN A 91 -19.17 -4.91 9.58
C ASN A 91 -20.25 -5.74 10.27
N ASN A 92 -21.52 -5.52 9.93
CA ASN A 92 -22.64 -6.26 10.53
C ASN A 92 -22.54 -7.78 10.27
N ASP A 93 -21.85 -8.17 9.19
CA ASP A 93 -21.62 -9.56 8.81
C ASP A 93 -20.37 -10.17 9.46
N ASN A 94 -19.34 -9.35 9.75
CA ASN A 94 -18.09 -9.77 10.40
C ASN A 94 -17.81 -8.84 11.59
N ARG A 95 -18.20 -9.28 12.80
CA ARG A 95 -18.04 -8.53 14.06
C ARG A 95 -16.58 -8.41 14.53
N ASP A 96 -15.66 -9.12 13.90
CA ASP A 96 -14.26 -9.12 14.27
C ASP A 96 -13.48 -8.02 13.52
N LEU A 97 -12.54 -7.40 14.25
CA LEU A 97 -11.49 -6.57 13.66
C LEU A 97 -10.83 -7.31 12.48
N PRO A 98 -10.37 -6.61 11.41
CA PRO A 98 -10.03 -5.20 11.37
C PRO A 98 -10.72 -4.47 10.20
N TRP A 99 -12.05 -4.38 10.23
CA TRP A 99 -12.77 -3.54 9.29
C TRP A 99 -12.52 -2.07 9.59
N ILE A 100 -12.37 -1.29 8.53
CA ILE A 100 -12.24 0.15 8.58
C ILE A 100 -13.27 0.76 7.64
N HIS A 101 -13.75 1.93 8.00
CA HIS A 101 -14.59 2.73 7.12
C HIS A 101 -14.03 4.14 6.97
N VAL A 102 -14.24 4.74 5.80
CA VAL A 102 -13.93 6.13 5.53
C VAL A 102 -15.00 6.99 6.21
N SER A 103 -14.61 7.66 7.29
CA SER A 103 -15.48 8.57 8.04
C SER A 103 -15.58 9.96 7.42
N ASP A 104 -14.52 10.41 6.73
CA ASP A 104 -14.44 11.77 6.16
C ASP A 104 -13.98 11.71 4.69
N LYS A 105 -14.97 11.65 3.78
CA LYS A 105 -14.71 11.57 2.33
C LYS A 105 -14.14 12.87 1.76
N GLU A 106 -14.45 14.02 2.35
CA GLU A 106 -13.92 15.30 1.87
C GLU A 106 -12.43 15.42 2.17
N LYS A 107 -12.00 15.01 3.36
CA LYS A 107 -10.56 14.91 3.66
C LYS A 107 -9.89 13.86 2.80
N LEU A 108 -10.50 12.70 2.57
CA LEU A 108 -9.94 11.69 1.67
C LEU A 108 -9.67 12.28 0.28
N LYS A 109 -10.61 13.05 -0.27
CA LYS A 109 -10.47 13.71 -1.58
C LYS A 109 -9.35 14.75 -1.63
N LYS A 110 -9.03 15.42 -0.52
CA LYS A 110 -7.88 16.34 -0.46
C LYS A 110 -6.54 15.64 -0.70
N TYR A 111 -6.47 14.32 -0.49
CA TYR A 111 -5.28 13.52 -0.74
C TYR A 111 -5.25 12.88 -2.15
N LEU A 112 -6.32 13.04 -2.94
CA LEU A 112 -6.39 12.58 -4.33
C LEU A 112 -5.94 13.64 -5.34
N ASN A 113 -6.04 14.92 -4.97
CA ASN A 113 -5.61 16.08 -5.76
C ASN A 113 -4.13 16.41 -5.50
#